data_AF-A0A402ANY3-F1
#
_entry.id   AF-A0A402ANY3-F1
#
_cell.length_a   1.000
_cell.length_b   1.000
_cell.length_c   1.000
_cell.angle_alpha   90.00
_cell.angle_beta   90.00
_cell.angle_gamma   90.00
#
_symmetry.space_group_name_H-M   'P 1'
#
loop_
_entity.id
_entity.type
_entity.pdbx_description
1 polymer ?
#
loop_
_entity_poly.entity_id
_entity_poly.type
_entity_poly.pdbx_seq_one_letter_code
_entity_poly.pdbx_strand_id
1 'polypeptide(L)' 'MPRQAGDRPAVVPEGAVKFAFIGQFAETTRDCIFTTEYSVRTGMEAAYQLLGKIDNTEISELLKEFHLISE' A
#
# COMPACT_ATOMS: atom_id res chain seq x y z
N MET A 1 -5.55 -17.84 5.94
CA MET A 1 -5.29 -18.79 4.83
C MET A 1 -3.82 -18.68 4.44
N PRO A 2 -3.15 -19.79 4.11
CA PRO A 2 -1.78 -19.74 3.56
C PRO A 2 -1.74 -18.87 2.31
N ARG A 3 -0.65 -18.12 2.13
CA ARG A 3 -0.41 -17.26 0.97
C ARG A 3 1.01 -17.45 0.45
N GLN A 4 1.22 -17.20 -0.84
CA GLN A 4 2.52 -17.10 -1.50
C GLN A 4 2.75 -15.66 -1.96
N ALA A 5 4.02 -15.32 -2.20
CA ALA A 5 4.36 -14.03 -2.80
C ALA A 5 3.72 -13.95 -4.20
N GLY A 6 2.97 -12.88 -4.46
CA GLY A 6 2.22 -12.69 -5.71
C GLY A 6 0.75 -13.08 -5.65
N ASP A 7 0.26 -13.74 -4.59
CA ASP A 7 -1.17 -14.04 -4.43
C ASP A 7 -2.04 -12.77 -4.28
N ARG A 8 -1.41 -11.64 -3.93
CA ARG A 8 -2.04 -10.33 -3.79
C ARG A 8 -1.43 -9.37 -4.79
N PRO A 9 -2.24 -8.59 -5.52
CA PRO A 9 -1.73 -7.56 -6.40
C PRO A 9 -1.13 -6.42 -5.59
N ALA A 10 -0.08 -5.79 -6.12
CA ALA A 10 0.41 -4.52 -5.58
C ALA A 10 -0.71 -3.47 -5.57
N VAL A 11 -0.64 -2.51 -4.63
CA VAL A 11 -1.62 -1.41 -4.54
C VAL A 11 -1.79 -0.69 -5.89
N VAL A 12 -0.68 -0.37 -6.55
CA VAL A 12 -0.68 0.03 -7.96
C VAL A 12 0.22 -0.94 -8.72
N PRO A 13 -0.35 -1.81 -9.57
CA PRO A 13 0.45 -2.70 -10.39
C PRO A 13 1.36 -1.94 -11.36
N GLU A 14 2.48 -2.55 -11.75
CA GLU A 14 3.38 -1.95 -12.72
C GLU A 14 2.65 -1.65 -14.04
N GLY A 15 2.78 -0.41 -14.52
CA GLY A 15 2.08 0.06 -15.72
C GLY A 15 0.61 0.45 -15.53
N ALA A 16 0.04 0.34 -14.32
CA ALA A 16 -1.30 0.83 -14.04
C ALA A 16 -1.33 2.36 -14.03
N VAL A 17 -2.11 2.96 -14.93
CA VAL A 17 -2.18 4.43 -15.10
C VAL A 17 -3.41 5.04 -14.43
N LYS A 18 -4.47 4.24 -14.17
CA LYS A 18 -5.80 4.76 -13.78
C LYS A 18 -6.58 3.83 -12.84
N PHE A 19 -5.95 2.80 -12.29
CA PHE A 19 -6.60 1.88 -11.36
C PHE A 19 -5.63 1.41 -10.29
N ALA A 20 -6.17 1.05 -9.13
CA ALA A 20 -5.44 0.57 -7.96
C ALA A 20 -6.26 -0.48 -7.21
N PHE A 21 -5.58 -1.38 -6.50
CA PHE A 21 -6.16 -2.30 -5.55
C PHE A 21 -5.95 -1.77 -4.14
N ILE A 22 -7.02 -1.72 -3.34
CA ILE A 22 -6.99 -1.24 -1.96
C ILE A 22 -7.63 -2.25 -1.01
N GLY A 23 -7.34 -2.11 0.28
CA GLY A 23 -7.86 -2.98 1.33
C GLY A 23 -7.00 -4.21 1.58
N GLN A 24 -7.54 -5.13 2.37
CA GLN A 24 -6.79 -6.22 3.04
C GLN A 24 -6.20 -7.29 2.10
N PHE A 25 -6.53 -7.22 0.81
CA PHE A 25 -6.05 -8.15 -0.21
C PHE A 25 -5.11 -7.49 -1.23
N ALA A 26 -4.83 -6.19 -1.11
CA ALA A 26 -3.73 -5.56 -1.82
C ALA A 26 -2.40 -5.87 -1.09
N GLU A 27 -1.28 -5.86 -1.81
CA GLU A 27 0.06 -6.04 -1.25
C GLU A 27 0.68 -4.68 -0.96
N THR A 28 1.01 -4.43 0.31
CA THR A 28 1.86 -3.34 0.77
C THR A 28 2.90 -3.86 1.78
N THR A 29 4.01 -3.15 1.93
CA THR A 29 5.13 -3.49 2.80
C THR A 29 4.78 -3.46 4.29
N ARG A 30 5.28 -4.46 5.03
CA ARG A 30 5.27 -4.62 6.50
C ARG A 30 3.99 -4.13 7.19
N ASP A 31 2.87 -4.78 6.91
CA ASP A 31 1.63 -4.42 7.59
C ASP A 31 0.73 -5.62 7.90
N CYS A 32 0.13 -5.60 9.10
CA CYS A 32 -0.75 -6.65 9.57
C CYS A 32 -2.14 -6.45 8.95
N ILE A 33 -2.56 -7.40 8.11
CA ILE A 33 -3.95 -7.45 7.64
C ILE A 33 -4.92 -7.69 8.80
N PHE A 34 -6.20 -7.35 8.62
CA PHE A 34 -7.25 -7.27 9.65
C PHE A 34 -7.23 -6.04 10.55
N THR A 35 -6.46 -5.01 10.20
CA THR A 35 -6.55 -3.69 10.81
C THR A 35 -7.30 -2.71 9.91
N THR A 36 -7.96 -1.74 10.52
CA THR A 36 -8.50 -0.58 9.79
C THR A 36 -7.39 0.23 9.14
N GLU A 37 -6.23 0.29 9.81
CA GLU A 37 -5.01 0.94 9.36
C GLU A 37 -4.56 0.45 7.97
N TYR A 38 -4.53 -0.86 7.73
CA TYR A 38 -4.16 -1.44 6.43
C TYR A 38 -5.05 -0.92 5.28
N SER A 39 -6.35 -0.75 5.57
CA SER A 39 -7.32 -0.31 4.56
C SER A 39 -7.14 1.17 4.23
N VAL A 40 -6.83 1.98 5.23
CA VAL A 40 -6.53 3.41 5.03
C VAL A 40 -5.17 3.58 4.33
N ARG A 41 -4.15 2.79 4.71
CA ARG A 41 -2.81 2.85 4.12
C ARG A 41 -2.80 2.54 2.63
N THR A 42 -3.39 1.42 2.24
CA THR A 42 -3.48 1.04 0.81
C THR A 42 -4.26 2.07 -0.01
N GLY A 43 -5.28 2.71 0.57
CA GLY A 43 -5.98 3.83 -0.06
C GLY A 43 -5.09 5.07 -0.23
N MET A 44 -4.29 5.38 0.79
CA MET A 44 -3.35 6.49 0.74
C MET A 44 -2.26 6.24 -0.32
N GLU A 45 -1.60 5.09 -0.29
CA GLU A 45 -0.61 4.67 -1.29
C GLU A 45 -1.15 4.75 -2.72
N ALA A 46 -2.37 4.27 -2.96
CA ALA A 46 -3.02 4.37 -4.26
C ALA A 46 -3.21 5.82 -4.72
N ALA A 47 -3.68 6.69 -3.83
CA ALA A 47 -3.88 8.11 -4.15
C ALA A 47 -2.55 8.81 -4.47
N TYR A 48 -1.50 8.60 -3.66
CA TYR A 48 -0.20 9.23 -3.86
C TYR A 48 0.54 8.71 -5.11
N GLN A 49 0.48 7.41 -5.39
CA GLN A 49 1.11 6.84 -6.58
C GLN A 49 0.41 7.29 -7.88
N LEU A 50 -0.93 7.33 -7.90
CA LEU A 50 -1.69 7.70 -9.11
C LEU A 50 -1.80 9.20 -9.34
N LEU A 51 -1.91 10.01 -8.29
CA LEU A 51 -2.14 11.46 -8.40
C LEU A 51 -0.89 12.30 -8.06
N GLY A 52 0.04 11.76 -7.27
CA GLY A 52 1.17 12.51 -6.69
C GLY A 52 2.54 12.25 -7.32
N LYS A 53 2.73 11.20 -8.14
CA LYS A 53 4.06 10.76 -8.65
C LYS A 53 5.16 10.75 -7.57
N ILE A 54 4.81 10.38 -6.34
CA ILE A 54 5.76 10.14 -5.26
C ILE A 54 6.12 8.66 -5.33
N ASP A 55 7.42 8.35 -5.39
CA ASP A 55 7.89 6.97 -5.47
C ASP A 55 7.58 6.22 -4.16
N ASN A 56 7.34 4.90 -4.25
CA ASN A 56 6.94 4.06 -3.11
C ASN A 56 7.90 4.13 -1.91
N THR A 57 9.18 4.41 -2.17
CA THR A 57 10.22 4.61 -1.16
C THR A 57 9.92 5.82 -0.26
N GLU A 58 9.53 6.95 -0.86
CA GLU A 58 9.24 8.21 -0.15
C GLU A 58 7.92 8.12 0.64
N ILE A 59 6.94 7.35 0.13
CA ILE A 59 5.67 7.10 0.85
C ILE A 59 5.93 6.32 2.14
N SER A 60 6.84 5.33 2.11
CA SER A 60 7.20 4.56 3.32
C SER A 60 7.89 5.42 4.39
N GLU A 61 8.64 6.44 3.98
CA GLU A 61 9.32 7.39 4.87
C GLU A 61 8.33 8.39 5.48
N LEU A 62 7.44 8.95 4.66
CA LEU A 62 6.33 9.78 5.13
C LEU A 62 5.45 9.02 6.14
N LEU A 63 5.08 7.78 5.84
CA LEU A 63 4.26 6.97 6.73
C LEU A 63 4.94 6.66 8.09
N LYS A 64 6.27 6.49 8.10
CA LYS A 64 7.04 6.39 9.35
C LYS A 64 7.02 7.70 10.13
N GLU A 65 7.17 8.83 9.45
CA GLU A 65 7.11 10.17 10.07
C GLU A 65 5.75 10.41 10.75
N PHE A 66 4.66 9.98 10.12
CA PHE A 66 3.30 10.05 10.68
C PHE A 66 2.99 8.99 11.76
N HIS A 67 3.95 8.16 12.19
CA HIS A 67 3.75 7.06 13.14
C HIS A 67 2.67 6.06 12.71
N LEU A 68 2.40 5.97 11.41
CA LEU A 68 1.46 5.03 10.81
C LEU A 68 2.14 3.71 10.44
N ILE A 69 3.35 3.44 10.94
CA ILE A 69 4.06 2.17 10.84
C ILE A 69 4.92 2.00 12.10
N SER A 70 4.86 0.84 12.76
CA SER A 70 5.86 0.48 13.79
C SER A 70 7.17 0.04 13.14
N GLU A 71 8.32 0.36 13.76
CA GLU A 71 9.68 0.01 13.29
C GLU A 71 9.84 -1.42 12.73
#